data_AF-A0A2D9TW71-F1
#
_entry.id   AF-A0A2D9TW71-F1
#
_cell.length_a   1.000
_cell.length_b   1.000
_cell.length_c   1.000
_cell.angle_alpha   90.00
_cell.angle_beta   90.00
_cell.angle_gamma   90.00
#
_symmetry.space_group_name_H-M   'P 1'
#
loop_
_entity.id
_entity.type
_entity.pdbx_description
1 polymer ?
#
loop_
_entity_poly.entity_id
_entity_poly.type
_entity_poly.pdbx_seq_one_letter_code
_entity_poly.pdbx_strand_id
1 'polypeptide(L)'
;MRAVNTAECQYFSSKEADNAYLERLLQGVNKRFFQNKIEAIALWQVPKGTVSLFIGEQGLTLTQGHPLFNTYERAKELIRDDQHGAAIPHLETCAAANHADSKLLLSHLLKRRGDARWQDFAQQYNRQCATVRAVPAACYYQESATIAIHPHLQELNTPQFVLKYLLFHECCHQLVSCTDQEPHPQEFMEWERRAPNRERALSWLEKQGFPTLRTTHAP
;
A
#
# COMPACT_ATOMS: atom_id res chain seq x y z
N MET A 1 42.43 3.54 -2.73
CA MET A 1 41.62 2.50 -2.04
C MET A 1 40.83 3.19 -0.94
N ARG A 2 39.53 3.42 -1.14
CA ARG A 2 38.64 4.03 -0.13
C ARG A 2 38.00 2.89 0.68
N ALA A 3 38.23 2.92 1.98
CA ALA A 3 37.66 1.97 2.93
C ALA A 3 36.12 2.02 2.87
N VAL A 4 35.53 0.85 2.64
CA VAL A 4 34.08 0.64 2.61
C VAL A 4 33.63 0.51 4.07
N ASN A 5 32.89 1.50 4.57
CA ASN A 5 32.26 1.47 5.89
C ASN A 5 31.28 0.29 5.98
N THR A 6 31.75 -0.81 6.54
CA THR A 6 31.04 -2.08 6.77
C THR A 6 30.54 -2.13 8.22
N ALA A 7 29.90 -1.06 8.67
CA ALA A 7 29.31 -0.99 10.01
C ALA A 7 27.82 -0.63 9.87
N GLU A 8 26.97 -1.66 9.94
CA GLU A 8 25.54 -1.66 10.35
C GLU A 8 24.79 -2.81 9.66
N CYS A 9 25.23 -4.06 9.91
CA CYS A 9 24.43 -5.26 9.72
C CYS A 9 24.46 -6.07 11.03
N GLN A 10 23.84 -5.52 12.09
CA GLN A 10 23.55 -6.30 13.28
C GLN A 10 22.21 -7.02 13.04
N TYR A 11 22.27 -8.32 12.80
CA TYR A 11 21.11 -9.20 12.79
C TYR A 11 20.60 -9.35 14.23
N PHE A 12 19.30 -9.15 14.41
CA PHE A 12 18.61 -9.28 15.69
C PHE A 12 18.13 -10.72 15.84
N SER A 13 18.43 -11.40 16.95
CA SER A 13 17.98 -12.77 17.24
C SER A 13 17.07 -12.76 18.47
N SER A 14 15.91 -13.41 18.33
CA SER A 14 14.79 -13.38 19.26
C SER A 14 15.01 -14.15 20.56
N LYS A 15 14.95 -13.41 21.68
CA LYS A 15 14.36 -13.81 22.99
C LYS A 15 14.44 -12.68 24.05
N GLU A 16 15.24 -11.64 23.81
CA GLU A 16 15.37 -10.45 24.65
C GLU A 16 14.86 -9.16 23.96
N ALA A 17 13.79 -9.31 23.17
CA ALA A 17 13.19 -8.23 22.42
C ALA A 17 12.26 -7.40 23.32
N ASP A 18 12.87 -6.78 24.32
CA ASP A 18 12.21 -5.96 25.32
C ASP A 18 11.67 -4.66 24.70
N ASN A 19 10.54 -4.16 25.21
CA ASN A 19 10.03 -2.83 24.91
C ASN A 19 11.12 -1.77 25.15
N ALA A 20 12.05 -2.01 26.10
CA ALA A 20 13.21 -1.16 26.34
C ALA A 20 14.14 -0.99 25.11
N TYR A 21 14.23 -1.98 24.22
CA TYR A 21 14.99 -1.83 22.98
C TYR A 21 14.27 -0.91 21.99
N LEU A 22 12.97 -1.12 21.75
CA LEU A 22 12.17 -0.23 20.91
C LEU A 22 12.18 1.19 21.44
N GLU A 23 12.06 1.35 22.74
CA GLU A 23 12.09 2.65 23.41
C GLU A 23 13.44 3.36 23.20
N ARG A 24 14.57 2.65 23.33
CA ARG A 24 15.89 3.21 22.99
C ARG A 24 16.00 3.61 21.51
N LEU A 25 15.43 2.81 20.60
CA LEU A 25 15.40 3.19 19.17
C LEU A 25 14.55 4.43 18.94
N LEU A 26 13.37 4.50 19.57
CA LEU A 26 12.46 5.63 19.48
C LEU A 26 13.13 6.90 19.98
N GLN A 27 13.76 6.87 21.15
CA GLN A 27 14.53 7.99 21.70
C GLN A 27 15.64 8.45 20.75
N GLY A 28 16.36 7.50 20.13
CA GLY A 28 17.37 7.80 19.13
C GLY A 28 16.81 8.49 17.88
N VAL A 29 15.67 8.03 17.38
CA VAL A 29 14.94 8.63 16.24
C VAL A 29 14.41 10.01 16.61
N ASN A 30 13.72 10.13 17.75
CA ASN A 30 13.15 11.36 18.28
C ASN A 30 14.21 12.46 18.45
N LYS A 31 15.33 12.13 19.10
CA LYS A 31 16.45 13.05 19.29
C LYS A 31 17.03 13.52 17.97
N ARG A 32 17.26 12.60 17.03
CA ARG A 32 17.97 12.90 15.78
C ARG A 32 17.11 13.66 14.77
N PHE A 33 15.83 13.36 14.68
CA PHE A 33 14.98 13.85 13.59
C PHE A 33 13.86 14.78 14.04
N PHE A 34 13.42 14.67 15.29
CA PHE A 34 12.26 15.37 15.81
C PHE A 34 12.58 16.29 16.99
N GLN A 35 13.87 16.48 17.31
CA GLN A 35 14.34 17.39 18.37
C GLN A 35 13.70 17.11 19.74
N ASN A 36 13.45 15.83 20.05
CA ASN A 36 12.78 15.38 21.27
C ASN A 36 11.32 15.88 21.43
N LYS A 37 10.63 16.22 20.34
CA LYS A 37 9.22 16.67 20.38
C LYS A 37 8.21 15.54 20.42
N ILE A 38 8.62 14.30 20.17
CA ILE A 38 7.73 13.13 20.20
C ILE A 38 7.58 12.68 21.65
N GLU A 39 6.34 12.51 22.10
CA GLU A 39 5.98 12.11 23.47
C GLU A 39 5.40 10.69 23.54
N ALA A 40 5.45 9.96 22.41
CA ALA A 40 4.95 8.61 22.32
C ALA A 40 5.86 7.57 23.00
N ILE A 41 5.29 6.42 23.35
CA ILE A 41 6.00 5.20 23.74
C ILE A 41 5.93 4.15 22.62
N ALA A 42 6.95 3.31 22.48
CA ALA A 42 6.93 2.21 21.51
C ALA A 42 6.79 0.84 22.19
N LEU A 43 5.86 0.02 21.71
CA LEU A 43 5.55 -1.30 22.27
C LEU A 43 5.46 -2.36 21.18
N TRP A 44 5.90 -3.59 21.52
CA TRP A 44 5.61 -4.77 20.71
C TRP A 44 4.15 -5.18 20.91
N GLN A 45 3.29 -4.81 19.97
CA GLN A 45 1.86 -5.05 20.04
C GLN A 45 1.31 -5.17 18.63
N VAL A 46 0.42 -6.13 18.39
CA VAL A 46 -0.29 -6.25 17.10
C VAL A 46 -1.14 -4.99 16.90
N PRO A 47 -0.96 -4.24 15.80
CA PRO A 47 -1.83 -3.12 15.51
C PRO A 47 -3.31 -3.53 15.43
N LYS A 48 -4.20 -2.70 15.98
CA LYS A 48 -5.65 -2.98 16.08
C LYS A 48 -6.35 -2.81 14.73
N GLY A 49 -5.82 -1.95 13.87
CA GLY A 49 -6.38 -1.66 12.55
C GLY A 49 -5.93 -2.64 11.48
N THR A 50 -6.69 -2.70 10.38
CA THR A 50 -6.28 -3.39 9.15
C THR A 50 -6.34 -2.42 7.98
N VAL A 51 -5.42 -2.58 7.05
CA VAL A 51 -5.39 -1.82 5.79
C VAL A 51 -5.71 -2.75 4.63
N SER A 52 -6.33 -2.19 3.59
CA SER A 52 -6.55 -2.91 2.34
C SER A 52 -5.28 -2.87 1.51
N LEU A 53 -4.82 -4.04 1.09
CA LEU A 53 -3.71 -4.22 0.18
C LEU A 53 -4.21 -4.62 -1.18
N PHE A 54 -3.77 -3.91 -2.22
CA PHE A 54 -3.96 -4.37 -3.58
C PHE A 54 -3.00 -5.53 -3.87
N ILE A 55 -3.55 -6.69 -4.18
CA ILE A 55 -2.80 -7.89 -4.61
C ILE A 55 -3.13 -8.27 -6.06
N GLY A 56 -3.85 -7.37 -6.74
CA GLY A 56 -4.32 -7.58 -8.09
C GLY A 56 -3.28 -7.27 -9.16
N GLU A 57 -3.71 -7.46 -10.41
CA GLU A 57 -2.98 -7.01 -11.59
C GLU A 57 -3.38 -5.58 -11.92
N GLN A 58 -2.43 -4.67 -12.11
CA GLN A 58 -2.74 -3.30 -12.51
C GLN A 58 -3.39 -3.28 -13.90
N GLY A 59 -4.58 -2.68 -13.97
CA GLY A 59 -5.28 -2.43 -15.22
C GLY A 59 -4.71 -1.24 -15.98
N LEU A 60 -5.01 -1.18 -17.27
CA LEU A 60 -4.76 0.02 -18.07
C LEU A 60 -5.77 1.10 -17.67
N THR A 61 -5.32 2.33 -17.45
CA THR A 61 -6.19 3.50 -17.27
C THR A 61 -6.28 4.29 -18.57
N LEU A 62 -7.49 4.44 -19.12
CA LEU A 62 -7.72 5.20 -20.34
C LEU A 62 -7.93 6.69 -20.02
N THR A 63 -6.91 7.51 -20.24
CA THR A 63 -7.02 8.97 -20.23
C THR A 63 -7.37 9.51 -21.63
N GLN A 64 -7.83 10.76 -21.75
CA GLN A 64 -8.25 11.35 -23.04
C GLN A 64 -7.19 11.28 -24.15
N GLY A 65 -5.90 11.24 -23.80
CA GLY A 65 -4.80 11.11 -24.76
C GLY A 65 -4.51 9.68 -25.21
N HIS A 66 -5.15 8.66 -24.64
CA HIS A 66 -4.88 7.27 -24.97
C HIS A 66 -5.59 6.85 -26.27
N PRO A 67 -4.93 6.11 -27.19
CA PRO A 67 -5.55 5.71 -28.48
C PRO A 67 -6.88 4.97 -28.35
N LEU A 68 -7.03 4.18 -27.28
CA LEU A 68 -8.25 3.40 -27.00
C LEU A 68 -9.35 4.19 -26.28
N PHE A 69 -9.11 5.44 -25.87
CA PHE A 69 -10.09 6.25 -25.14
C PHE A 69 -11.38 6.43 -25.97
N ASN A 70 -11.23 6.84 -27.23
CA ASN A 70 -12.37 7.02 -28.13
C ASN A 70 -13.10 5.70 -28.43
N THR A 71 -12.37 4.58 -28.42
CA THR A 71 -12.97 3.25 -28.59
C THR A 71 -13.88 2.90 -27.40
N TYR A 72 -13.42 3.21 -26.18
CA TYR A 72 -14.21 3.00 -24.98
C TYR A 72 -15.41 3.94 -24.87
N GLU A 73 -15.25 5.23 -25.18
CA GLU A 73 -16.37 6.17 -25.19
C GLU A 73 -17.43 5.77 -26.24
N ARG A 74 -17.01 5.31 -27.42
CA ARG A 74 -17.92 4.79 -28.42
C ARG A 74 -18.71 3.57 -27.92
N ALA A 75 -18.06 2.66 -27.19
CA ALA A 75 -18.76 1.52 -26.58
C ALA A 75 -19.83 1.98 -25.58
N LYS A 76 -19.55 3.00 -24.77
CA LYS A 76 -20.51 3.58 -23.81
C LYS A 76 -21.71 4.23 -24.49
N GLU A 77 -21.49 4.95 -25.59
CA GLU A 77 -22.57 5.49 -26.42
C GLU A 77 -23.47 4.38 -26.94
N LEU A 78 -22.88 3.34 -27.54
CA LEU A 78 -23.62 2.20 -28.08
C LEU A 78 -24.44 1.47 -26.99
N ILE A 79 -23.92 1.37 -25.76
CA ILE A 79 -24.69 0.80 -24.64
C ILE A 79 -25.86 1.71 -24.26
N ARG A 80 -25.67 3.04 -24.23
CA ARG A 80 -26.75 3.99 -23.94
C ARG A 80 -27.86 3.94 -24.99
N ASP A 81 -27.50 3.69 -26.23
CA ASP A 81 -28.42 3.57 -27.36
C ASP A 81 -29.04 2.15 -27.49
N ASP A 82 -28.89 1.29 -26.46
CA ASP A 82 -29.34 -0.11 -26.43
C ASP A 82 -28.72 -1.01 -27.53
N GLN A 83 -27.69 -0.52 -28.21
CA GLN A 83 -26.93 -1.23 -29.24
C GLN A 83 -25.85 -2.13 -28.64
N HIS A 84 -26.24 -2.96 -27.66
CA HIS A 84 -25.35 -3.84 -26.90
C HIS A 84 -24.47 -4.76 -27.77
N GLY A 85 -24.95 -5.14 -28.97
CA GLY A 85 -24.20 -6.03 -29.87
C GLY A 85 -23.04 -5.33 -30.55
N ALA A 86 -23.26 -4.09 -30.97
CA ALA A 86 -22.23 -3.25 -31.56
C ALA A 86 -21.20 -2.80 -30.53
N ALA A 87 -21.57 -2.71 -29.24
CA ALA A 87 -20.65 -2.32 -28.17
C ALA A 87 -19.57 -3.39 -27.88
N ILE A 88 -19.88 -4.68 -28.06
CA ILE A 88 -19.01 -5.79 -27.66
C ILE A 88 -17.61 -5.72 -28.31
N PRO A 89 -17.45 -5.58 -29.64
CA PRO A 89 -16.12 -5.55 -30.26
C PRO A 89 -15.24 -4.39 -29.76
N HIS A 90 -15.85 -3.24 -29.48
CA HIS A 90 -15.15 -2.08 -28.92
C HIS A 90 -14.65 -2.37 -27.51
N LEU A 91 -15.50 -2.96 -26.67
CA LEU A 91 -15.10 -3.35 -25.33
C LEU A 91 -14.06 -4.50 -25.35
N GLU A 92 -14.18 -5.48 -26.25
CA GLU A 92 -13.21 -6.57 -26.40
C GLU A 92 -11.82 -6.03 -26.74
N THR A 93 -11.75 -5.03 -27.62
CA THR A 93 -10.50 -4.33 -27.95
C THR A 93 -9.87 -3.68 -26.72
N CYS A 94 -10.67 -2.96 -25.92
CA CYS A 94 -10.18 -2.32 -24.70
C CYS A 94 -9.84 -3.34 -23.60
N ALA A 95 -10.61 -4.42 -23.46
CA ALA A 95 -10.38 -5.49 -22.49
C ALA A 95 -9.10 -6.26 -22.80
N ALA A 96 -8.80 -6.51 -24.09
CA ALA A 96 -7.55 -7.10 -24.54
C ALA A 96 -6.33 -6.22 -24.18
N ALA A 97 -6.52 -4.91 -24.11
CA ALA A 97 -5.52 -3.96 -23.61
C ALA A 97 -5.50 -3.85 -22.07
N ASN A 98 -6.09 -4.82 -21.35
CA ASN A 98 -6.15 -4.88 -19.89
C ASN A 98 -6.97 -3.76 -19.21
N HIS A 99 -7.94 -3.13 -19.91
CA HIS A 99 -8.80 -2.11 -19.32
C HIS A 99 -9.91 -2.72 -18.43
N ALA A 100 -9.95 -2.32 -17.16
CA ALA A 100 -10.82 -2.92 -16.14
C ALA A 100 -12.32 -2.69 -16.41
N ASP A 101 -12.72 -1.45 -16.68
CA ASP A 101 -14.14 -1.14 -16.90
C ASP A 101 -14.71 -1.88 -18.13
N SER A 102 -13.89 -2.05 -19.18
CA SER A 102 -14.32 -2.79 -20.36
C SER A 102 -14.56 -4.27 -20.05
N LYS A 103 -13.72 -4.89 -19.22
CA LYS A 103 -13.94 -6.28 -18.76
C LYS A 103 -15.21 -6.40 -17.92
N LEU A 104 -15.46 -5.44 -17.03
CA LEU A 104 -16.69 -5.41 -16.23
C LEU A 104 -17.93 -5.31 -17.12
N LEU A 105 -17.96 -4.33 -18.04
CA LEU A 105 -19.08 -4.14 -18.95
C LEU A 105 -19.30 -5.35 -19.87
N LEU A 106 -18.22 -5.95 -20.41
CA LEU A 106 -18.31 -7.19 -21.19
C LEU A 106 -18.93 -8.31 -20.38
N SER A 107 -18.46 -8.53 -19.14
CA SER A 107 -18.99 -9.58 -18.29
C SER A 107 -20.51 -9.43 -18.11
N HIS A 108 -21.00 -8.21 -17.93
CA HIS A 108 -22.44 -7.94 -17.81
C HIS A 108 -23.21 -8.17 -19.11
N LEU A 109 -22.71 -7.66 -20.24
CA LEU A 109 -23.38 -7.79 -21.54
C LEU A 109 -23.44 -9.25 -22.00
N LEU A 110 -22.33 -9.99 -21.86
CA LEU A 110 -22.25 -11.40 -22.24
C LEU A 110 -23.11 -12.28 -21.34
N LYS A 111 -23.14 -12.01 -20.03
CA LYS A 111 -24.00 -12.73 -19.08
C LYS A 111 -25.48 -12.57 -19.44
N ARG A 112 -25.92 -11.35 -19.78
CA ARG A 112 -27.32 -11.08 -20.20
C ARG A 112 -27.72 -11.84 -21.47
N ARG A 113 -26.74 -12.18 -22.31
CA ARG A 113 -26.93 -12.92 -23.57
C ARG A 113 -26.79 -14.44 -23.41
N GLY A 114 -26.44 -14.93 -22.23
CA GLY A 114 -26.15 -16.33 -21.99
C GLY A 114 -24.81 -16.81 -22.58
N ASP A 115 -23.88 -15.90 -22.91
CA ASP A 115 -22.56 -16.25 -23.45
C ASP A 115 -21.58 -16.59 -22.32
N ALA A 116 -21.13 -17.84 -22.25
CA ALA A 116 -20.27 -18.37 -21.19
C ALA A 116 -18.95 -17.60 -20.98
N ARG A 117 -18.44 -16.90 -22.00
CA ARG A 117 -17.22 -16.07 -21.91
C ARG A 117 -17.32 -14.98 -20.85
N TRP A 118 -18.53 -14.65 -20.39
CA TRP A 118 -18.73 -13.71 -19.29
C TRP A 118 -17.93 -14.07 -18.04
N GLN A 119 -17.72 -15.37 -17.76
CA GLN A 119 -16.99 -15.85 -16.60
C GLN A 119 -15.50 -15.48 -16.67
N ASP A 120 -14.89 -15.59 -17.85
CA ASP A 120 -13.48 -15.27 -18.04
C ASP A 120 -13.22 -13.78 -17.81
N PHE A 121 -14.08 -12.91 -18.37
CA PHE A 121 -13.97 -11.47 -18.16
C PHE A 121 -14.24 -11.08 -16.70
N ALA A 122 -15.18 -11.74 -16.03
CA ALA A 122 -15.43 -11.52 -14.60
C ALA A 122 -14.21 -11.92 -13.74
N GLN A 123 -13.57 -13.07 -14.04
CA GLN A 123 -12.36 -13.49 -13.34
C GLN A 123 -11.20 -12.51 -13.58
N GLN A 124 -11.01 -12.07 -14.82
CA GLN A 124 -9.99 -11.07 -15.16
C GLN A 124 -10.23 -9.73 -14.46
N TYR A 125 -11.48 -9.26 -14.40
CA TYR A 125 -11.84 -8.06 -13.65
C TYR A 125 -11.59 -8.23 -12.15
N ASN A 126 -11.97 -9.36 -11.56
CA ASN A 126 -11.73 -9.63 -10.15
C ASN A 126 -10.23 -9.61 -9.79
N ARG A 127 -9.36 -10.10 -10.68
CA ARG A 127 -7.90 -9.97 -10.50
C ARG A 127 -7.43 -8.52 -10.49
N GLN A 128 -8.13 -7.60 -11.13
CA GLN A 128 -7.78 -6.17 -11.17
C GLN A 128 -8.38 -5.36 -10.03
N CYS A 129 -9.25 -5.96 -9.22
CA CYS A 129 -9.82 -5.35 -8.02
C CYS A 129 -9.50 -6.18 -6.75
N ALA A 130 -8.61 -7.16 -6.87
CA ALA A 130 -8.28 -8.07 -5.79
C ALA A 130 -7.57 -7.31 -4.67
N THR A 131 -8.22 -7.28 -3.51
CA THR A 131 -7.65 -6.70 -2.29
C THR A 131 -7.69 -7.71 -1.14
N VAL A 132 -6.72 -7.62 -0.25
CA VAL A 132 -6.69 -8.38 1.02
C VAL A 132 -6.57 -7.42 2.19
N ARG A 133 -7.17 -7.77 3.33
CA ARG A 133 -6.97 -7.02 4.56
C ARG A 133 -5.72 -7.54 5.26
N ALA A 134 -4.81 -6.65 5.59
CA ALA A 134 -3.59 -6.97 6.32
C ALA A 134 -3.44 -6.06 7.54
N VAL A 135 -2.86 -6.60 8.60
CA VAL A 135 -2.43 -5.80 9.75
C VAL A 135 -1.13 -5.09 9.39
N PRO A 136 -1.00 -3.78 9.63
CA PRO A 136 0.23 -3.06 9.31
C PRO A 136 1.40 -3.47 10.20
N ALA A 137 2.61 -3.14 9.74
CA ALA A 137 3.84 -3.38 10.48
C ALA A 137 3.96 -2.49 11.73
N ALA A 138 3.36 -1.29 11.67
CA ALA A 138 3.31 -0.35 12.76
C ALA A 138 2.02 0.50 12.70
N CYS A 139 1.65 1.12 13.83
CA CYS A 139 0.55 2.07 13.91
C CYS A 139 0.71 2.97 15.15
N TYR A 140 0.42 4.26 14.99
CA TYR A 140 0.31 5.23 16.07
C TYR A 140 -1.14 5.38 16.56
N TYR A 141 -1.34 5.30 17.88
CA TYR A 141 -2.60 5.62 18.55
C TYR A 141 -2.49 6.98 19.23
N GLN A 142 -3.22 7.97 18.70
CA GLN A 142 -3.19 9.34 19.21
C GLN A 142 -3.71 9.45 20.65
N GLU A 143 -4.76 8.70 21.02
CA GLU A 143 -5.39 8.75 22.34
C GLU A 143 -4.44 8.34 23.48
N SER A 144 -3.58 7.35 23.23
CA SER A 144 -2.66 6.80 24.24
C SER A 144 -1.20 7.17 23.99
N ALA A 145 -0.93 8.02 22.99
CA ALA A 145 0.42 8.34 22.51
C ALA A 145 1.30 7.08 22.39
N THR A 146 0.78 6.05 21.70
CA THR A 146 1.44 4.74 21.65
C THR A 146 1.73 4.35 20.21
N ILE A 147 2.97 3.97 19.94
CA ILE A 147 3.40 3.34 18.70
C ILE A 147 3.41 1.83 18.90
N ALA A 148 2.50 1.12 18.26
CA ALA A 148 2.49 -0.34 18.22
C ALA A 148 3.33 -0.84 17.05
N ILE A 149 4.30 -1.70 17.32
CA ILE A 149 5.12 -2.40 16.33
C ILE A 149 4.73 -3.88 16.31
N HIS A 150 4.44 -4.42 15.12
CA HIS A 150 3.95 -5.78 14.95
C HIS A 150 4.95 -6.83 15.47
N PRO A 151 4.58 -7.70 16.44
CA PRO A 151 5.51 -8.64 17.08
C PRO A 151 6.18 -9.63 16.13
N HIS A 152 5.52 -10.02 15.04
CA HIS A 152 6.11 -10.88 14.00
C HIS A 152 7.43 -10.34 13.41
N LEU A 153 7.68 -9.02 13.45
CA LEU A 153 8.98 -8.45 13.07
C LEU A 153 10.14 -8.97 13.95
N GLN A 154 9.86 -9.36 15.19
CA GLN A 154 10.86 -10.00 16.07
C GLN A 154 11.24 -11.39 15.54
N GLU A 155 10.28 -12.14 15.01
CA GLU A 155 10.49 -13.49 14.45
C GLU A 155 11.23 -13.44 13.12
N LEU A 156 11.02 -12.39 12.33
CA LEU A 156 11.68 -12.16 11.05
C LEU A 156 13.12 -11.65 11.15
N ASN A 157 13.67 -11.54 12.37
CA ASN A 157 14.99 -10.96 12.63
C ASN A 157 15.14 -9.57 11.97
N THR A 158 14.10 -8.73 12.10
CA THR A 158 13.98 -7.47 11.36
C THR A 158 15.22 -6.59 11.53
N PRO A 159 15.82 -6.10 10.42
CA PRO A 159 16.95 -5.19 10.50
C PRO A 159 16.60 -3.89 11.21
N GLN A 160 17.54 -3.37 12.02
CA GLN A 160 17.33 -2.15 12.80
C GLN A 160 16.92 -0.93 11.93
N PHE A 161 17.38 -0.83 10.68
CA PHE A 161 16.99 0.27 9.80
C PHE A 161 15.50 0.25 9.44
N VAL A 162 14.86 -0.93 9.43
CA VAL A 162 13.42 -1.08 9.22
C VAL A 162 12.66 -0.60 10.46
N LEU A 163 13.09 -1.01 11.66
CA LEU A 163 12.47 -0.56 12.90
C LEU A 163 12.59 0.95 13.08
N LYS A 164 13.77 1.53 12.79
CA LYS A 164 13.97 2.99 12.81
C LYS A 164 13.07 3.71 11.81
N TYR A 165 12.86 3.12 10.63
CA TYR A 165 11.93 3.67 9.62
C TYR A 165 10.49 3.64 10.12
N LEU A 166 10.01 2.51 10.65
CA LEU A 166 8.66 2.40 11.20
C LEU A 166 8.43 3.42 12.32
N LEU A 167 9.36 3.49 13.29
CA LEU A 167 9.27 4.48 14.37
C LEU A 167 9.26 5.91 13.83
N PHE A 168 10.10 6.24 12.85
CA PHE A 168 10.09 7.56 12.22
C PHE A 168 8.74 7.87 11.57
N HIS A 169 8.18 6.93 10.82
CA HIS A 169 6.88 7.08 10.16
C HIS A 169 5.78 7.35 11.18
N GLU A 170 5.73 6.56 12.26
CA GLU A 170 4.70 6.73 13.29
C GLU A 170 4.88 8.03 14.10
N CYS A 171 6.11 8.50 14.30
CA CYS A 171 6.36 9.83 14.86
C CYS A 171 5.78 10.97 14.01
N CYS A 172 5.72 10.82 12.68
CA CYS A 172 5.13 11.84 11.81
C CYS A 172 3.63 12.04 12.10
N HIS A 173 2.90 10.98 12.46
CA HIS A 173 1.47 11.07 12.84
C HIS A 173 1.23 11.88 14.13
N GLN A 174 2.24 12.01 15.00
CA GLN A 174 2.11 12.86 16.19
C GLN A 174 2.27 14.35 15.85
N LEU A 175 3.00 14.69 14.79
CA LEU A 175 3.28 16.08 14.40
C LEU A 175 2.27 16.65 13.41
N VAL A 176 1.68 15.78 12.59
CA VAL A 176 0.76 16.18 11.52
C VAL A 176 -0.62 15.64 11.83
N SER A 177 -1.63 16.50 11.72
CA SER A 177 -3.03 16.10 11.90
C SER A 177 -3.44 15.21 10.73
N CYS A 178 -3.62 13.91 11.03
CA CYS A 178 -4.06 12.91 10.06
C CYS A 178 -5.49 12.45 10.41
N THR A 179 -6.25 12.01 9.43
CA THR A 179 -7.61 11.48 9.63
C THR A 179 -7.72 10.07 9.04
N ASP A 180 -8.76 9.33 9.39
CA ASP A 180 -8.99 8.01 8.80
C ASP A 180 -9.21 8.07 7.28
N GLN A 181 -9.77 9.19 6.78
CA GLN A 181 -10.00 9.43 5.36
C GLN A 181 -8.74 9.88 4.63
N GLU A 182 -7.89 10.65 5.29
CA GLU A 182 -6.61 11.13 4.79
C GLU A 182 -5.50 10.83 5.81
N PRO A 183 -5.00 9.57 5.84
CA PRO A 183 -4.03 9.14 6.83
C PRO A 183 -2.63 9.72 6.57
N HIS A 184 -2.35 10.12 5.32
CA HIS A 184 -1.03 10.60 4.91
C HIS A 184 -1.16 11.86 4.02
N PRO A 185 -1.59 13.01 4.57
CA PRO A 185 -1.70 14.26 3.83
C PRO A 185 -0.34 14.73 3.29
N GLN A 186 -0.34 15.74 2.40
CA GLN A 186 0.91 16.23 1.80
C GLN A 186 1.97 16.63 2.84
N GLU A 187 1.59 17.32 3.91
CA GLU A 187 2.49 17.72 4.99
C GLU A 187 3.15 16.50 5.67
N PHE A 188 2.38 15.43 5.90
CA PHE A 188 2.92 14.17 6.41
C PHE A 188 3.97 13.61 5.45
N MET A 189 3.66 13.57 4.15
CA MET A 189 4.57 13.05 3.13
C MET A 189 5.85 13.87 2.99
N GLU A 190 5.83 15.17 3.28
CA GLU A 190 7.02 16.02 3.30
C GLU A 190 7.99 15.65 4.44
N TRP A 191 7.45 15.22 5.59
CA TRP A 191 8.25 14.65 6.67
C TRP A 191 8.70 13.22 6.36
N GLU A 192 7.79 12.37 5.92
CA GLU A 192 8.05 10.94 5.68
C GLU A 192 9.14 10.71 4.64
N ARG A 193 9.21 11.55 3.58
CA ARG A 193 10.29 11.49 2.58
C ARG A 193 11.69 11.76 3.15
N ARG A 194 11.80 12.38 4.33
CA ARG A 194 13.08 12.66 5.02
C ARG A 194 13.56 11.46 5.83
N ALA A 195 12.77 10.39 5.93
CA ALA A 195 13.11 9.22 6.73
C ALA A 195 14.41 8.54 6.23
N PRO A 196 15.35 8.23 7.14
CA PRO A 196 16.57 7.53 6.76
C PRO A 196 16.27 6.11 6.26
N ASN A 197 16.95 5.68 5.19
CA ASN A 197 16.81 4.34 4.60
C ASN A 197 15.38 3.95 4.15
N ARG A 198 14.48 4.94 3.97
CA ARG A 198 13.08 4.75 3.56
C ARG A 198 12.91 3.68 2.48
N GLU A 199 13.52 3.88 1.31
CA GLU A 199 13.33 2.99 0.15
C GLU A 199 13.74 1.55 0.45
N ARG A 200 14.83 1.38 1.22
CA ARG A 200 15.35 0.07 1.60
C ARG A 200 14.45 -0.60 2.65
N ALA A 201 13.88 0.17 3.58
CA ALA A 201 12.92 -0.33 4.57
C ALA A 201 11.60 -0.75 3.92
N LEU A 202 11.04 0.09 3.05
CA LEU A 202 9.84 -0.22 2.27
C LEU A 202 10.01 -1.50 1.45
N SER A 203 11.12 -1.61 0.73
CA SER A 203 11.40 -2.81 -0.09
C SER A 203 11.60 -4.07 0.76
N TRP A 204 12.08 -3.95 2.00
CA TRP A 204 12.19 -5.08 2.92
C TRP A 204 10.80 -5.50 3.44
N LEU A 205 9.98 -4.54 3.87
CA LEU A 205 8.62 -4.77 4.36
C LEU A 205 7.74 -5.42 3.30
N GLU A 206 7.80 -4.93 2.06
CA GLU A 206 7.09 -5.50 0.90
C GLU A 206 7.46 -6.96 0.67
N LYS A 207 8.76 -7.30 0.74
CA LYS A 207 9.25 -8.68 0.60
C LYS A 207 8.76 -9.59 1.73
N GLN A 208 8.48 -9.05 2.91
CA GLN A 208 7.91 -9.80 4.04
C GLN A 208 6.38 -9.81 4.03
N GLY A 209 5.73 -9.20 3.03
CA GLY A 209 4.27 -9.17 2.91
C GLY A 209 3.57 -8.17 3.81
N PHE A 210 4.30 -7.24 4.45
CA PHE A 210 3.68 -6.16 5.20
C PHE A 210 3.18 -5.06 4.27
N PRO A 211 2.03 -4.44 4.60
CA PRO A 211 1.58 -3.28 3.87
C PRO A 211 2.51 -2.08 4.09
N THR A 212 2.76 -1.38 3.00
CA THR A 212 3.52 -0.14 2.94
C THR A 212 2.75 0.95 2.18
N LEU A 213 3.22 2.20 2.29
CA LEU A 213 2.73 3.35 1.51
C LEU A 213 2.63 3.10 0.00
N ARG A 214 3.41 2.16 -0.56
CA ARG A 214 3.37 1.81 -1.98
C ARG A 214 2.27 0.80 -2.33
N THR A 215 1.77 0.08 -1.34
CA THR A 215 0.85 -1.06 -1.52
C THR A 215 -0.56 -0.78 -0.98
N THR A 216 -0.72 0.19 -0.08
CA THR A 216 -2.00 0.56 0.54
C THR A 216 -2.80 1.60 -0.25
N HIS A 217 -2.14 2.37 -1.13
CA HIS A 217 -2.77 3.42 -1.94
C HIS A 217 -2.84 3.08 -3.43
N ALA A 218 -2.72 1.81 -3.83
CA ALA A 218 -2.94 1.44 -5.21
C ALA A 218 -4.40 1.75 -5.60
N PRO A 219 -4.58 2.60 -6.60
CA PRO A 219 -4.82 2.12 -7.97
C PRO A 219 -3.53 2.04 -8.80
#